data_AF-A0A836Q5C6-F1
#
_entry.id   AF-A0A836Q5C6-F1
#
_cell.length_a   1.000
_cell.length_b   1.000
_cell.length_c   1.000
_cell.angle_alpha   90.00
_cell.angle_beta   90.00
_cell.angle_gamma   90.00
#
_symmetry.space_group_name_H-M   'P 1'
#
loop_
_entity.id
_entity.type
_entity.pdbx_description
1 polymer ?
#
loop_
_entity_poly.entity_id
_entity_poly.type
_entity_poly.pdbx_seq_one_letter_code
_entity_poly.pdbx_strand_id
1 'polypeptide(L)'
;MTIDNLGYAQKADVPLQGERKDFKPALADLASSESNADYQRARATTIDKTNSTVASQFGELKIENRATDITAHYVGSAEEFRKRGQDVFSKVDRDHDGVLDGAELSRASVSKDFSSKDQQVIEAMWRNSGGISLLSDDEVGGGESGVSMRDLDQFAGLDARAKRYKEDAPIETWFGHSNNFVHVDADGDGYLTRDEIGARLNDKKISRQEASALQRMRTSYDALMAESNDEWGRENSGITRRDIDTLVRERQVTAREVDTMNRVLTTMHQVHSRQSVHDNKVG
;
A
#
# COMPACT_ATOMS: atom_id res chain seq x y z
N MET A 1 -43.51 -31.05 33.19
CA MET A 1 -42.81 -30.41 34.32
C MET A 1 -42.69 -28.94 33.94
N THR A 2 -43.38 -28.10 34.70
CA THR A 2 -43.66 -26.69 34.43
C THR A 2 -42.38 -25.83 34.42
N ILE A 3 -42.24 -24.96 33.42
CA ILE A 3 -41.29 -23.84 33.44
C ILE A 3 -42.09 -22.57 33.19
N ASP A 4 -41.95 -21.65 34.13
CA ASP A 4 -42.72 -20.43 34.30
C ASP A 4 -42.35 -19.32 33.32
N ASN A 5 -43.37 -18.53 33.01
CA ASN A 5 -43.34 -17.24 32.33
C ASN A 5 -42.51 -16.22 33.11
N LEU A 6 -41.58 -15.54 32.44
CA LEU A 6 -41.02 -14.26 32.89
C LEU A 6 -41.52 -13.13 31.98
N GLY A 7 -42.24 -12.20 32.60
CA GLY A 7 -42.87 -11.05 31.97
C GLY A 7 -41.89 -9.93 31.61
N TYR A 8 -42.16 -9.29 30.47
CA TYR A 8 -41.53 -8.04 30.07
C TYR A 8 -42.22 -6.85 30.76
N ALA A 9 -41.44 -6.10 31.52
CA ALA A 9 -41.87 -4.86 32.18
C ALA A 9 -41.68 -3.63 31.28
N GLN A 10 -42.73 -2.81 31.31
CA GLN A 10 -42.93 -1.39 30.99
C GLN A 10 -41.76 -0.52 30.49
N LYS A 11 -42.07 0.19 29.39
CA LYS A 11 -41.38 1.38 28.88
C LYS A 11 -41.46 2.54 29.88
N ALA A 12 -40.35 3.24 30.10
CA ALA A 12 -40.32 4.55 30.74
C ALA A 12 -40.15 5.64 29.67
N ASP A 13 -41.13 6.54 29.58
CA ASP A 13 -41.04 7.79 28.83
C ASP A 13 -40.12 8.77 29.57
N VAL A 14 -39.12 9.31 28.87
CA VAL A 14 -38.28 10.42 29.34
C VAL A 14 -38.59 11.64 28.46
N PRO A 15 -39.03 12.79 29.03
CA PRO A 15 -39.27 13.98 28.24
C PRO A 15 -37.94 14.71 27.95
N LEU A 16 -37.64 14.93 26.67
CA LEU A 16 -36.59 15.85 26.22
C LEU A 16 -37.17 17.26 26.11
N GLN A 17 -36.99 18.06 27.16
CA GLN A 17 -37.05 19.53 27.05
C GLN A 17 -35.80 20.13 27.68
N GLY A 18 -35.01 20.81 26.85
CA GLY A 18 -33.82 21.54 27.24
C GLY A 18 -33.25 22.26 26.02
N GLU A 19 -33.75 23.47 25.79
CA GLU A 19 -33.20 24.42 24.81
C GLU A 19 -31.70 24.62 25.03
N ARG A 20 -30.88 24.40 23.99
CA ARG A 20 -29.48 24.87 23.94
C ARG A 20 -29.41 26.07 23.00
N LYS A 21 -29.59 27.26 23.56
CA LYS A 21 -28.94 28.47 23.04
C LYS A 21 -27.55 28.51 23.70
N ASP A 22 -26.57 29.03 22.97
CA ASP A 22 -25.16 29.23 23.39
C ASP A 22 -24.17 28.10 23.02
N PHE A 23 -23.86 28.00 21.73
CA PHE A 23 -22.68 27.28 21.20
C PHE A 23 -21.84 28.22 20.32
N LYS A 24 -21.47 29.40 20.83
CA LYS A 24 -20.70 30.40 20.06
C LYS A 24 -19.36 30.93 20.62
N PRO A 25 -18.81 30.54 21.80
CA PRO A 25 -17.45 30.98 22.13
C PRO A 25 -16.34 29.92 21.88
N ALA A 26 -16.63 28.71 21.41
CA ALA A 26 -15.60 27.66 21.32
C ALA A 26 -14.65 27.73 20.11
N LEU A 27 -14.90 28.59 19.13
CA LEU A 27 -14.04 28.72 17.93
C LEU A 27 -12.99 29.83 18.04
N ALA A 28 -13.10 30.74 19.01
CA ALA A 28 -12.10 31.80 19.22
C ALA A 28 -10.86 31.30 19.97
N ASP A 29 -10.99 30.25 20.80
CA ASP A 29 -9.87 29.67 21.58
C ASP A 29 -8.98 28.69 20.80
N LEU A 30 -9.41 28.23 19.62
CA LEU A 30 -8.55 27.42 18.75
C LEU A 30 -7.50 28.26 18.01
N ALA A 31 -7.85 29.50 17.63
CA ALA A 31 -6.94 30.42 16.94
C ALA A 31 -5.86 31.03 17.85
N SER A 32 -6.03 31.01 19.18
CA SER A 32 -5.02 31.47 20.14
C SER A 32 -4.00 30.40 20.54
N SER A 33 -4.22 29.13 20.14
CA SER A 33 -3.35 28.00 20.51
C SER A 33 -2.08 27.88 19.66
N GLU A 34 -2.03 28.51 18.48
CA GLU A 34 -0.85 28.45 17.60
C GLU A 34 0.36 29.22 18.14
N SER A 35 0.16 30.20 19.05
CA SER A 35 1.25 30.91 19.73
C SER A 35 1.70 30.23 21.04
N ASN A 36 1.09 29.11 21.41
CA ASN A 36 1.45 28.41 22.64
C ASN A 36 2.75 27.62 22.43
N ALA A 37 3.80 28.00 23.14
CA ALA A 37 5.12 27.37 23.09
C ALA A 37 5.07 25.85 23.36
N ASP A 38 4.12 25.40 24.18
CA ASP A 38 3.95 23.97 24.47
C ASP A 38 3.30 23.20 23.31
N TYR A 39 2.41 23.85 22.54
CA TYR A 39 1.85 23.27 21.31
C TYR A 39 2.93 23.13 20.23
N GLN A 40 3.77 24.16 20.05
CA GLN A 40 4.87 24.10 19.08
C GLN A 40 5.93 23.06 19.47
N ARG A 41 6.22 22.88 20.77
CA ARG A 41 7.10 21.80 21.26
C ARG A 41 6.50 20.41 21.05
N ALA A 42 5.22 20.22 21.32
CA ALA A 42 4.54 18.94 21.10
C ALA A 42 4.52 18.57 19.61
N ARG A 43 4.27 19.55 18.73
CA ARG A 43 4.33 19.38 17.27
C ARG A 43 5.75 19.04 16.79
N ALA A 44 6.76 19.78 17.24
CA ALA A 44 8.17 19.50 16.91
C ALA A 44 8.61 18.10 17.36
N THR A 45 8.22 17.70 18.58
CA THR A 45 8.54 16.36 19.13
C THR A 45 7.85 15.24 18.34
N THR A 46 6.64 15.49 17.85
CA THR A 46 5.91 14.53 17.02
C THR A 46 6.57 14.41 15.64
N ILE A 47 6.94 15.53 15.02
CA ILE A 47 7.66 15.56 13.74
C ILE A 47 9.02 14.85 13.85
N ASP A 48 9.78 15.07 14.92
CA ASP A 48 11.08 14.40 15.13
C ASP A 48 10.95 12.89 15.33
N LYS A 49 9.91 12.41 16.03
CA LYS A 49 9.62 10.97 16.16
C LYS A 49 9.20 10.35 14.83
N THR A 50 8.40 11.05 14.03
CA THR A 50 8.03 10.61 12.69
C THR A 50 9.27 10.56 11.79
N ASN A 51 10.13 11.58 11.84
CA ASN A 51 11.36 11.65 11.05
C ASN A 51 12.37 10.56 11.43
N SER A 52 12.51 10.19 12.72
CA SER A 52 13.41 9.11 13.12
C SER A 52 12.89 7.73 12.72
N THR A 53 11.57 7.53 12.74
CA THR A 53 10.91 6.30 12.27
C THR A 53 11.09 6.14 10.76
N VAL A 54 10.88 7.23 10.01
CA VAL A 54 11.09 7.26 8.56
C VAL A 54 12.56 7.03 8.22
N ALA A 55 13.50 7.63 8.96
CA ALA A 55 14.94 7.42 8.76
C ALA A 55 15.39 5.99 9.08
N SER A 56 14.80 5.31 10.08
CA SER A 56 15.09 3.90 10.34
C SER A 56 14.51 2.99 9.25
N GLN A 57 13.30 3.29 8.78
CA GLN A 57 12.68 2.62 7.63
C GLN A 57 13.52 2.77 6.35
N PHE A 58 14.14 3.94 6.12
CA PHE A 58 15.06 4.13 4.99
C PHE A 58 16.38 3.36 5.13
N GLY A 59 16.87 3.15 6.37
CA GLY A 59 18.00 2.28 6.66
C GLY A 59 17.69 0.80 6.35
N GLU A 60 16.48 0.35 6.72
CA GLU A 60 15.96 -1.00 6.43
C GLU A 60 15.73 -1.21 4.92
N LEU A 61 15.15 -0.22 4.23
CA LEU A 61 14.97 -0.21 2.77
C LEU A 61 16.29 -0.44 2.00
N LYS A 62 17.44 0.02 2.53
CA LYS A 62 18.76 -0.22 1.90
C LYS A 62 19.21 -1.68 2.00
N ILE A 63 18.84 -2.38 3.07
CA ILE A 63 19.14 -3.80 3.26
C ILE A 63 18.16 -4.65 2.42
N GLU A 64 16.88 -4.28 2.39
CA GLU A 64 15.87 -4.91 1.55
C GLU A 64 16.20 -4.82 0.07
N ASN A 65 16.66 -3.66 -0.42
CA ASN A 65 17.02 -3.50 -1.84
C ASN A 65 18.14 -4.46 -2.30
N ARG A 66 19.10 -4.81 -1.44
CA ARG A 66 20.14 -5.81 -1.77
C ARG A 66 19.59 -7.23 -1.78
N ALA A 67 18.59 -7.51 -0.93
CA ALA A 67 17.88 -8.77 -0.95
C ALA A 67 17.01 -8.90 -2.21
N THR A 68 16.37 -7.82 -2.68
CA THR A 68 15.58 -7.83 -3.93
C THR A 68 16.44 -8.14 -5.15
N ASP A 69 17.62 -7.52 -5.26
CA ASP A 69 18.54 -7.76 -6.39
C ASP A 69 19.13 -9.18 -6.41
N ILE A 70 19.40 -9.77 -5.23
CA ILE A 70 19.90 -11.15 -5.11
C ILE A 70 18.76 -12.16 -5.38
N THR A 71 17.56 -11.86 -4.87
CA THR A 71 16.35 -12.66 -5.09
C THR A 71 16.00 -12.69 -6.57
N ALA A 72 16.03 -11.55 -7.28
CA ALA A 72 15.73 -11.48 -8.71
C ALA A 72 16.61 -12.36 -9.61
N HIS A 73 17.81 -12.73 -9.16
CA HIS A 73 18.72 -13.54 -9.96
C HIS A 73 18.56 -15.06 -9.75
N TYR A 74 17.98 -15.49 -8.63
CA TYR A 74 17.84 -16.91 -8.24
C TYR A 74 16.39 -17.36 -8.07
N VAL A 75 15.46 -16.42 -7.99
CA VAL A 75 14.06 -16.62 -7.64
C VAL A 75 13.26 -16.07 -8.80
N GLY A 76 12.44 -16.93 -9.42
CA GLY A 76 11.69 -16.55 -10.63
C GLY A 76 10.99 -15.18 -10.49
N SER A 77 10.91 -14.43 -11.58
CA SER A 77 10.22 -13.12 -11.60
C SER A 77 8.74 -13.23 -11.22
N ALA A 78 8.08 -12.12 -10.88
CA ALA A 78 6.62 -12.10 -10.68
C ALA A 78 5.86 -12.68 -11.87
N GLU A 79 6.37 -12.46 -13.09
CA GLU A 79 5.84 -13.03 -14.33
C GLU A 79 6.02 -14.56 -14.42
N GLU A 80 7.12 -15.12 -13.89
CA GLU A 80 7.30 -16.57 -13.84
C GLU A 80 6.35 -17.19 -12.81
N PHE A 81 6.22 -16.57 -11.64
CA PHE A 81 5.25 -16.98 -10.64
C PHE A 81 3.83 -16.98 -11.21
N ARG A 82 3.40 -15.89 -11.86
CA ARG A 82 2.11 -15.80 -12.55
C ARG A 82 1.92 -16.95 -13.53
N LYS A 83 2.82 -17.08 -14.50
CA LYS A 83 2.70 -18.09 -15.56
C LYS A 83 2.58 -19.51 -15.00
N ARG A 84 3.44 -19.87 -14.05
CA ARG A 84 3.37 -21.19 -13.40
C ARG A 84 2.13 -21.36 -12.54
N GLY A 85 1.72 -20.31 -11.83
CA GLY A 85 0.48 -20.30 -11.05
C GLY A 85 -0.72 -20.63 -11.93
N GLN A 86 -0.79 -20.01 -13.10
CA GLN A 86 -1.81 -20.28 -14.11
C GLN A 86 -1.74 -21.72 -14.64
N ASP A 87 -0.54 -22.23 -14.93
CA ASP A 87 -0.33 -23.61 -15.43
C ASP A 87 -0.75 -24.70 -14.42
N VAL A 88 -0.67 -24.41 -13.11
CA VAL A 88 -1.09 -25.34 -12.04
C VAL A 88 -2.53 -25.13 -11.60
N PHE A 89 -3.11 -23.94 -11.83
CA PHE A 89 -4.40 -23.52 -11.29
C PHE A 89 -5.48 -24.57 -11.49
N SER A 90 -5.77 -24.93 -12.75
CA SER A 90 -6.85 -25.88 -13.09
C SER A 90 -6.61 -27.32 -12.63
N LYS A 91 -5.41 -27.64 -12.13
CA LYS A 91 -5.07 -28.95 -11.56
C LYS A 91 -5.24 -28.96 -10.03
N VAL A 92 -5.14 -27.79 -9.42
CA VAL A 92 -5.30 -27.58 -7.98
C VAL A 92 -6.76 -27.31 -7.64
N ASP A 93 -7.42 -26.47 -8.42
CA ASP A 93 -8.86 -26.16 -8.40
C ASP A 93 -9.66 -27.39 -8.78
N ARG A 94 -10.16 -28.11 -7.77
CA ARG A 94 -10.79 -29.42 -7.89
C ARG A 94 -12.31 -29.34 -7.96
N ASP A 95 -12.91 -28.37 -7.30
CA ASP A 95 -14.34 -28.12 -7.42
C ASP A 95 -14.69 -27.15 -8.56
N HIS A 96 -13.68 -26.58 -9.22
CA HIS A 96 -13.81 -25.74 -10.41
C HIS A 96 -14.62 -24.47 -10.13
N ASP A 97 -14.48 -23.92 -8.92
CA ASP A 97 -15.13 -22.66 -8.54
C ASP A 97 -14.34 -21.42 -9.02
N GLY A 98 -13.11 -21.63 -9.52
CA GLY A 98 -12.24 -20.58 -10.03
C GLY A 98 -11.43 -19.85 -8.95
N VAL A 99 -11.37 -20.39 -7.73
CA VAL A 99 -10.66 -19.82 -6.57
C VAL A 99 -9.91 -20.93 -5.82
N LEU A 100 -8.59 -20.80 -5.69
CA LEU A 100 -7.81 -21.78 -4.93
C LEU A 100 -7.92 -21.54 -3.43
N ASP A 101 -8.68 -22.37 -2.74
CA ASP A 101 -8.80 -22.31 -1.29
C ASP A 101 -7.57 -22.89 -0.56
N GLY A 102 -7.53 -22.69 0.77
CA GLY A 102 -6.42 -23.20 1.59
C GLY A 102 -6.32 -24.73 1.64
N ALA A 103 -7.43 -25.46 1.49
CA ALA A 103 -7.47 -26.92 1.53
C ALA A 103 -6.94 -27.53 0.22
N GLU A 104 -7.29 -26.95 -0.92
CA GLU A 104 -6.79 -27.32 -2.24
C GLU A 104 -5.28 -27.08 -2.35
N LEU A 105 -4.83 -25.88 -2.00
CA LEU A 105 -3.42 -25.50 -2.01
C LEU A 105 -2.59 -26.39 -1.06
N SER A 106 -3.08 -26.62 0.17
CA SER A 106 -2.40 -27.50 1.14
C SER A 106 -2.27 -28.93 0.61
N ARG A 107 -3.35 -29.49 0.05
CA ARG A 107 -3.34 -30.85 -0.52
C ARG A 107 -2.39 -30.95 -1.72
N ALA A 108 -2.41 -29.97 -2.60
CA ALA A 108 -1.53 -29.93 -3.77
C ALA A 108 -0.05 -29.77 -3.38
N SER A 109 0.25 -29.02 -2.31
CA SER A 109 1.63 -28.75 -1.87
C SER A 109 2.44 -30.00 -1.49
N VAL A 110 1.75 -31.06 -1.04
CA VAL A 110 2.36 -32.34 -0.67
C VAL A 110 2.17 -33.43 -1.72
N SER A 111 1.50 -33.13 -2.84
CA SER A 111 1.25 -34.12 -3.89
C SER A 111 2.51 -34.36 -4.73
N LYS A 112 2.73 -35.63 -5.09
CA LYS A 112 3.79 -36.08 -5.98
C LYS A 112 3.45 -35.89 -7.47
N ASP A 113 2.22 -35.47 -7.77
CA ASP A 113 1.75 -35.25 -9.14
C ASP A 113 2.30 -33.94 -9.74
N PHE A 114 2.87 -33.06 -8.90
CA PHE A 114 3.44 -31.78 -9.30
C PHE A 114 4.95 -31.86 -9.39
N SER A 115 5.53 -31.18 -10.38
CA SER A 115 6.99 -31.04 -10.47
C SER A 115 7.53 -30.22 -9.30
N SER A 116 8.83 -30.32 -9.01
CA SER A 116 9.46 -29.54 -7.92
C SER A 116 9.24 -28.03 -8.07
N LYS A 117 9.21 -27.52 -9.31
CA LYS A 117 8.95 -26.11 -9.60
C LYS A 117 7.49 -25.73 -9.38
N ASP A 118 6.55 -26.62 -9.72
CA ASP A 118 5.12 -26.39 -9.49
C ASP A 118 4.82 -26.40 -7.99
N GLN A 119 5.43 -27.31 -7.24
CA GLN A 119 5.34 -27.34 -5.77
C GLN A 119 5.85 -26.05 -5.12
N GLN A 120 6.90 -25.41 -5.66
CA GLN A 120 7.37 -24.11 -5.16
C GLN A 120 6.30 -23.03 -5.29
N VAL A 121 5.60 -22.98 -6.43
CA VAL A 121 4.52 -22.02 -6.67
C VAL A 121 3.30 -22.33 -5.82
N ILE A 122 2.90 -23.59 -5.72
CA ILE A 122 1.78 -24.03 -4.88
C ILE A 122 2.02 -23.71 -3.40
N GLU A 123 3.21 -24.03 -2.87
CA GLU A 123 3.56 -23.72 -1.48
C GLU A 123 3.64 -22.20 -1.24
N ALA A 124 4.11 -21.43 -2.23
CA ALA A 124 4.11 -19.97 -2.15
C ALA A 124 2.69 -19.36 -2.15
N MET A 125 1.79 -19.86 -3.00
CA MET A 125 0.37 -19.50 -2.98
C MET A 125 -0.28 -19.87 -1.65
N TRP A 126 -0.04 -21.10 -1.15
CA TRP A 126 -0.60 -21.56 0.12
C TRP A 126 -0.21 -20.69 1.31
N ARG A 127 1.10 -20.41 1.46
CA ARG A 127 1.61 -19.66 2.61
C ARG A 127 1.28 -18.17 2.58
N ASN A 128 0.98 -17.63 1.40
CA ASN A 128 0.73 -16.21 1.19
C ASN A 128 -0.66 -15.96 0.59
N SER A 129 -1.59 -16.91 0.69
CA SER A 129 -2.89 -16.84 0.03
C SER A 129 -3.66 -15.58 0.42
N GLY A 130 -3.73 -15.26 1.72
CA GLY A 130 -4.39 -14.05 2.18
C GLY A 130 -3.66 -12.74 1.84
N GLY A 131 -2.40 -12.77 1.41
CA GLY A 131 -1.72 -11.60 0.86
C GLY A 131 -1.98 -11.45 -0.64
N ILE A 132 -2.01 -12.57 -1.35
CA ILE A 132 -2.26 -12.64 -2.80
C ILE A 132 -3.72 -12.30 -3.10
N SER A 133 -4.68 -12.79 -2.32
CA SER A 133 -6.11 -12.54 -2.54
C SER A 133 -6.50 -11.06 -2.37
N LEU A 134 -5.72 -10.31 -1.59
CA LEU A 134 -5.88 -8.87 -1.44
C LEU A 134 -5.36 -8.06 -2.64
N LEU A 135 -4.76 -8.70 -3.65
CA LEU A 135 -4.21 -7.99 -4.81
C LEU A 135 -5.27 -7.63 -5.84
N SER A 136 -6.43 -8.26 -5.80
CA SER A 136 -7.56 -7.87 -6.63
C SER A 136 -8.78 -7.55 -5.77
N ASP A 137 -9.43 -6.42 -6.07
CA ASP A 137 -10.65 -6.00 -5.38
C ASP A 137 -11.90 -6.79 -5.85
N ASP A 138 -11.74 -8.04 -6.30
CA ASP A 138 -12.84 -8.83 -6.82
C ASP A 138 -13.67 -9.53 -5.75
N GLU A 139 -13.20 -9.55 -4.49
CA GLU A 139 -13.90 -10.11 -3.31
C GLU A 139 -15.06 -9.21 -2.79
N VAL A 140 -15.85 -8.59 -3.68
CA VAL A 140 -17.02 -7.79 -3.31
C VAL A 140 -18.13 -8.69 -2.76
N GLY A 141 -18.08 -8.99 -1.45
CA GLY A 141 -19.10 -9.80 -0.79
C GLY A 141 -18.65 -10.62 0.42
N GLY A 142 -17.37 -10.57 0.81
CA GLY A 142 -16.86 -11.27 2.00
C GLY A 142 -16.93 -12.80 1.89
N GLY A 143 -16.90 -13.33 0.66
CA GLY A 143 -17.22 -14.71 0.36
C GLY A 143 -16.08 -15.70 0.60
N GLU A 144 -14.94 -15.55 -0.06
CA GLU A 144 -13.99 -16.66 -0.17
C GLU A 144 -12.55 -16.15 -0.09
N SER A 145 -11.86 -16.56 0.97
CA SER A 145 -10.43 -16.31 1.14
C SER A 145 -9.65 -17.33 0.31
N GLY A 146 -9.30 -16.97 -0.93
CA GLY A 146 -8.57 -17.86 -1.84
C GLY A 146 -7.83 -17.11 -2.93
N VAL A 147 -7.02 -17.81 -3.71
CA VAL A 147 -6.24 -17.20 -4.80
C VAL A 147 -6.98 -17.40 -6.11
N SER A 148 -7.44 -16.32 -6.74
CA SER A 148 -8.10 -16.35 -8.04
C SER A 148 -7.10 -16.21 -9.20
N MET A 149 -7.55 -16.50 -10.42
CA MET A 149 -6.75 -16.24 -11.62
C MET A 149 -6.41 -14.74 -11.79
N ARG A 150 -7.32 -13.88 -11.32
CA ARG A 150 -7.17 -12.42 -11.38
C ARG A 150 -6.07 -11.95 -10.43
N ASP A 151 -5.97 -12.54 -9.24
CA ASP A 151 -4.89 -12.23 -8.30
C ASP A 151 -3.51 -12.53 -8.90
N LEU A 152 -3.39 -13.66 -9.60
CA LEU A 152 -2.15 -14.02 -10.30
C LEU A 152 -1.79 -13.01 -11.40
N ASP A 153 -2.78 -12.54 -12.15
CA ASP A 153 -2.56 -11.49 -13.15
C ASP A 153 -2.16 -10.16 -12.51
N GLN A 154 -2.80 -9.77 -11.39
CA GLN A 154 -2.43 -8.57 -10.62
C GLN A 154 -1.03 -8.67 -10.01
N PHE A 155 -0.62 -9.89 -9.62
CA PHE A 155 0.70 -10.15 -9.05
C PHE A 155 1.82 -9.80 -10.02
N ALA A 156 1.72 -10.13 -11.31
CA ALA A 156 2.75 -9.75 -12.29
C ALA A 156 2.84 -8.22 -12.50
N GLY A 157 1.75 -7.50 -12.26
CA GLY A 157 1.74 -6.04 -12.27
C GLY A 157 2.53 -5.40 -11.11
N LEU A 158 2.88 -6.18 -10.06
CA LEU A 158 3.56 -5.67 -8.89
C LEU A 158 4.99 -5.20 -9.17
N ASP A 159 5.71 -5.78 -10.13
CA ASP A 159 7.05 -5.30 -10.48
C ASP A 159 7.02 -3.86 -11.01
N ALA A 160 6.05 -3.56 -11.87
CA ALA A 160 5.86 -2.21 -12.40
C ALA A 160 5.42 -1.23 -11.30
N ARG A 161 4.51 -1.64 -10.41
CA ARG A 161 4.08 -0.85 -9.25
C ARG A 161 5.22 -0.62 -8.26
N ALA A 162 6.02 -1.64 -7.95
CA ALA A 162 7.20 -1.56 -7.10
C ALA A 162 8.23 -0.58 -7.66
N LYS A 163 8.45 -0.62 -8.98
CA LYS A 163 9.34 0.32 -9.65
C LYS A 163 8.84 1.75 -9.51
N ARG A 164 7.57 2.02 -9.84
CA ARG A 164 6.97 3.36 -9.65
C ARG A 164 7.06 3.82 -8.20
N TYR A 165 6.71 2.95 -7.25
CA TYR A 165 6.82 3.20 -5.82
C TYR A 165 8.22 3.66 -5.40
N LYS A 166 9.30 3.07 -5.94
CA LYS A 166 10.67 3.51 -5.67
C LYS A 166 11.00 4.85 -6.32
N GLU A 167 10.54 5.06 -7.56
CA GLU A 167 10.80 6.30 -8.31
C GLU A 167 10.08 7.52 -7.71
N ASP A 168 8.89 7.33 -7.14
CA ASP A 168 8.06 8.39 -6.52
C ASP A 168 8.41 8.66 -5.05
N ALA A 169 9.32 7.88 -4.45
CA ALA A 169 9.83 8.08 -3.09
C ALA A 169 10.24 9.53 -2.76
N PRO A 170 10.93 10.27 -3.66
CA PRO A 170 11.30 11.66 -3.39
C PRO A 170 10.10 12.58 -3.20
N ILE A 171 9.00 12.38 -3.95
CA ILE A 171 7.80 13.22 -3.86
C ILE A 171 7.16 13.08 -2.48
N GLU A 172 6.87 11.86 -2.04
CA GLU A 172 6.29 11.62 -0.71
C GLU A 172 7.18 12.16 0.39
N THR A 173 8.48 11.84 0.34
CA THR A 173 9.42 12.20 1.41
C THR A 173 9.49 13.72 1.58
N TRP A 174 9.43 14.47 0.48
CA TRP A 174 9.51 15.92 0.57
C TRP A 174 8.13 16.57 0.74
N PHE A 175 7.16 16.29 -0.12
CA PHE A 175 5.83 16.92 -0.06
C PHE A 175 4.91 16.36 1.05
N GLY A 176 5.24 15.23 1.67
CA GLY A 176 4.55 14.71 2.84
C GLY A 176 4.52 15.72 4.00
N HIS A 177 5.45 16.68 4.03
CA HIS A 177 5.40 17.84 4.91
C HIS A 177 4.50 18.95 4.31
N SER A 178 3.44 19.33 5.01
CA SER A 178 2.42 20.29 4.54
C SER A 178 2.98 21.61 4.02
N ASN A 179 4.06 22.10 4.61
CA ASN A 179 4.63 23.41 4.29
C ASN A 179 5.39 23.42 2.96
N ASN A 180 5.86 22.27 2.47
CA ASN A 180 6.66 22.21 1.25
C ASN A 180 5.84 22.50 -0.01
N PHE A 181 4.53 22.23 0.01
CA PHE A 181 3.64 22.60 -1.08
C PHE A 181 3.58 24.12 -1.27
N VAL A 182 3.27 24.84 -0.18
CA VAL A 182 3.18 26.32 -0.15
C VAL A 182 4.51 27.00 -0.50
N HIS A 183 5.64 26.30 -0.38
CA HIS A 183 6.94 26.82 -0.80
C HIS A 183 7.18 26.76 -2.31
N VAL A 184 6.44 25.91 -3.04
CA VAL A 184 6.55 25.76 -4.50
C VAL A 184 5.43 26.51 -5.19
N ASP A 185 4.22 26.49 -4.62
CA ASP A 185 3.05 27.27 -5.02
C ASP A 185 3.33 28.76 -4.79
N ALA A 186 3.79 29.43 -5.83
CA ALA A 186 4.39 30.76 -5.73
C ALA A 186 3.33 31.86 -5.73
N ASP A 187 2.21 31.63 -6.41
CA ASP A 187 1.08 32.55 -6.46
C ASP A 187 -0.01 32.25 -5.42
N GLY A 188 0.06 31.09 -4.75
CA GLY A 188 -0.80 30.71 -3.64
C GLY A 188 -2.19 30.31 -4.09
N ASP A 189 -2.35 29.86 -5.34
CA ASP A 189 -3.64 29.48 -5.91
C ASP A 189 -4.08 28.06 -5.51
N GLY A 190 -3.19 27.29 -4.86
CA GLY A 190 -3.44 25.93 -4.41
C GLY A 190 -3.07 24.84 -5.42
N TYR A 191 -2.47 25.20 -6.55
CA TYR A 191 -2.02 24.30 -7.61
C TYR A 191 -0.51 24.45 -7.82
N LEU A 192 0.15 23.38 -8.26
CA LEU A 192 1.52 23.45 -8.75
C LEU A 192 1.53 23.32 -10.27
N THR A 193 1.89 24.40 -10.93
CA THR A 193 2.09 24.43 -12.38
C THR A 193 3.47 23.88 -12.76
N ARG A 194 3.64 23.46 -14.02
CA ARG A 194 4.98 23.08 -14.54
C ARG A 194 5.99 24.22 -14.43
N ASP A 195 5.52 25.46 -14.58
CA ASP A 195 6.36 26.65 -14.55
C ASP A 195 6.84 26.96 -13.14
N GLU A 196 6.00 26.82 -12.11
CA GLU A 196 6.41 26.99 -10.72
C GLU A 196 7.42 25.92 -10.28
N ILE A 197 7.15 24.65 -10.62
CA ILE A 197 8.10 23.55 -10.37
C ILE A 197 9.43 23.85 -11.09
N GLY A 198 9.37 24.31 -12.34
CA GLY A 198 10.53 24.69 -13.14
C GLY A 198 11.30 25.88 -12.56
N ALA A 199 10.60 26.92 -12.10
CA ALA A 199 11.17 28.09 -11.46
C ALA A 199 11.88 27.72 -10.16
N ARG A 200 11.25 26.88 -9.33
CA ARG A 200 11.83 26.38 -8.08
C ARG A 200 13.08 25.54 -8.33
N LEU A 201 13.08 24.67 -9.35
CA LEU A 201 14.25 23.89 -9.76
C LEU A 201 15.45 24.75 -10.19
N ASN A 202 15.20 25.98 -10.65
CA ASN A 202 16.26 26.91 -11.07
C ASN A 202 16.80 27.77 -9.91
N ASP A 203 16.22 27.69 -8.70
CA ASP A 203 16.73 28.38 -7.53
C ASP A 203 18.05 27.75 -7.07
N LYS A 204 19.08 28.58 -6.88
CA LYS A 204 20.41 28.17 -6.44
C LYS A 204 20.45 27.65 -5.01
N LYS A 205 19.39 27.89 -4.21
CA LYS A 205 19.31 27.56 -2.79
C LYS A 205 18.49 26.31 -2.47
N ILE A 206 18.05 25.55 -3.47
CA ILE A 206 17.30 24.31 -3.21
C ILE A 206 18.19 23.21 -2.65
N SER A 207 17.62 22.40 -1.75
CA SER A 207 18.32 21.21 -1.23
C SER A 207 18.35 20.10 -2.29
N ARG A 208 19.26 19.12 -2.14
CA ARG A 208 19.30 17.95 -3.05
C ARG A 208 18.00 17.13 -3.02
N GLN A 209 17.40 17.00 -1.84
CA GLN A 209 16.16 16.25 -1.66
C GLN A 209 14.98 16.95 -2.35
N GLU A 210 14.87 18.26 -2.16
CA GLU A 210 13.89 19.12 -2.84
C GLU A 210 14.05 19.06 -4.36
N ALA A 211 15.28 19.23 -4.87
CA ALA A 211 15.55 19.13 -6.30
C ALA A 211 15.12 17.77 -6.89
N SER A 212 15.40 16.67 -6.18
CA SER A 212 15.00 15.32 -6.58
C SER A 212 13.47 15.18 -6.63
N ALA A 213 12.77 15.66 -5.59
CA ALA A 213 11.32 15.63 -5.51
C ALA A 213 10.66 16.43 -6.64
N LEU A 214 11.14 17.66 -6.88
CA LEU A 214 10.63 18.53 -7.93
C LEU A 214 10.92 17.99 -9.33
N GLN A 215 12.11 17.42 -9.55
CA GLN A 215 12.45 16.82 -10.85
C GLN A 215 11.58 15.58 -11.13
N ARG A 216 11.31 14.76 -10.11
CA ARG A 216 10.38 13.64 -10.24
C ARG A 216 8.96 14.14 -10.50
N MET A 217 8.47 15.09 -9.72
CA MET A 217 7.13 15.68 -9.91
C MET A 217 6.96 16.28 -11.31
N ARG A 218 7.97 17.00 -11.83
CA ARG A 218 7.96 17.53 -13.20
C ARG A 218 7.89 16.43 -14.27
N THR A 219 8.56 15.30 -14.04
CA THR A 219 8.59 14.16 -14.96
C THR A 219 7.27 13.39 -14.93
N SER A 220 6.69 13.22 -13.74
CA SER A 220 5.41 12.52 -13.52
C SER A 220 4.19 13.44 -13.56
N TYR A 221 4.34 14.67 -14.02
CA TYR A 221 3.34 15.73 -13.86
C TYR A 221 1.94 15.35 -14.36
N ASP A 222 1.86 14.85 -15.60
CA ASP A 222 0.60 14.46 -16.21
C ASP A 222 -0.02 13.23 -15.53
N ALA A 223 0.81 12.33 -14.99
CA ALA A 223 0.33 11.17 -14.25
C ALA A 223 -0.25 11.60 -12.90
N LEU A 224 0.43 12.48 -12.16
CA LEU A 224 -0.02 12.98 -10.86
C LEU A 224 -1.35 13.72 -10.96
N MET A 225 -1.51 14.56 -11.98
CA MET A 225 -2.78 15.22 -12.26
C MET A 225 -3.91 14.22 -12.56
N ALA A 226 -3.59 13.10 -13.22
CA ALA A 226 -4.60 12.12 -13.60
C ALA A 226 -5.04 11.22 -12.43
N GLU A 227 -4.28 11.12 -11.34
CA GLU A 227 -4.61 10.22 -10.22
C GLU A 227 -5.76 10.75 -9.35
N SER A 228 -5.95 12.07 -9.25
CA SER A 228 -7.10 12.67 -8.57
C SER A 228 -8.04 13.30 -9.59
N ASN A 229 -8.74 12.48 -10.38
CA ASN A 229 -9.83 12.95 -11.25
C ASN A 229 -11.10 13.30 -10.44
N ASP A 230 -10.98 14.06 -9.35
CA ASP A 230 -12.13 14.55 -8.58
C ASP A 230 -12.73 15.84 -9.18
N GLU A 231 -12.10 16.39 -10.20
CA GLU A 231 -12.59 17.56 -10.93
C GLU A 231 -13.46 17.12 -12.12
N TRP A 232 -14.78 17.25 -11.97
CA TRP A 232 -15.73 17.07 -13.06
C TRP A 232 -15.63 18.25 -14.04
N GLY A 233 -14.55 18.32 -14.83
CA GLY A 233 -14.28 19.42 -15.76
C GLY A 233 -12.91 19.31 -16.46
N ARG A 234 -12.66 20.13 -17.48
CA ARG A 234 -11.35 20.25 -18.17
C ARG A 234 -10.36 21.08 -17.34
N GLU A 235 -10.16 20.72 -16.09
CA GLU A 235 -9.23 21.46 -15.25
C GLU A 235 -7.84 20.81 -15.35
N ASN A 236 -7.04 21.40 -16.22
CA ASN A 236 -5.61 21.11 -16.39
C ASN A 236 -4.80 22.15 -15.60
N SER A 237 -5.30 22.58 -14.44
CA SER A 237 -4.81 23.78 -13.72
C SER A 237 -3.51 23.49 -12.94
N GLY A 238 -3.28 22.24 -12.56
CA GLY A 238 -1.99 21.77 -12.05
C GLY A 238 -2.12 20.67 -11.02
N ILE A 239 -1.03 20.39 -10.31
CA ILE A 239 -1.01 19.36 -9.25
C ILE A 239 -1.54 19.98 -7.96
N THR A 240 -2.61 19.43 -7.41
CA THR A 240 -3.18 19.87 -6.13
C THR A 240 -2.50 19.19 -4.95
N ARG A 241 -2.77 19.70 -3.73
CA ARG A 241 -2.39 19.00 -2.50
C ARG A 241 -3.05 17.62 -2.40
N ARG A 242 -4.28 17.48 -2.89
CA ARG A 242 -5.04 16.25 -2.85
C ARG A 242 -4.37 15.16 -3.70
N ASP A 243 -3.84 15.51 -4.87
CA ASP A 243 -3.13 14.59 -5.76
C ASP A 243 -1.92 13.96 -5.05
N ILE A 244 -1.16 14.79 -4.33
CA ILE A 244 -0.01 14.33 -3.55
C ILE A 244 -0.47 13.42 -2.40
N ASP A 245 -1.52 13.81 -1.67
CA ASP A 245 -2.04 13.00 -0.57
C ASP A 245 -2.66 11.67 -1.08
N THR A 246 -3.20 11.64 -2.30
CA THR A 246 -3.67 10.43 -3.01
C THR A 246 -2.49 9.54 -3.37
N LEU A 247 -1.45 10.10 -4.01
CA LEU A 247 -0.21 9.38 -4.32
C LEU A 247 0.42 8.74 -3.06
N VAL A 248 0.48 9.49 -1.96
CA VAL A 248 1.03 8.97 -0.68
C VAL A 248 0.20 7.78 -0.18
N ARG A 249 -1.13 7.86 -0.25
CA ARG A 249 -2.03 6.76 0.15
C ARG A 249 -1.88 5.54 -0.74
N GLU A 250 -1.87 5.72 -2.06
CA GLU A 250 -1.67 4.64 -3.02
C GLU A 250 -0.30 3.97 -2.85
N ARG A 251 0.72 4.72 -2.49
CA ARG A 251 2.04 4.16 -2.19
C ARG A 251 2.05 3.34 -0.91
N GLN A 252 1.24 3.67 0.11
CA GLN A 252 1.10 2.80 1.28
C GLN A 252 0.41 1.47 0.94
N VAL A 253 -0.58 1.49 0.04
CA VAL A 253 -1.19 0.26 -0.50
C VAL A 253 -0.13 -0.52 -1.25
N THR A 254 0.53 0.11 -2.23
CA THR A 254 1.59 -0.50 -3.04
C THR A 254 2.70 -1.08 -2.18
N ALA A 255 3.12 -0.43 -1.09
CA ALA A 255 4.14 -0.94 -0.19
C ALA A 255 3.77 -2.30 0.42
N ARG A 256 2.50 -2.47 0.82
CA ARG A 256 1.99 -3.75 1.33
C ARG A 256 1.97 -4.82 0.26
N GLU A 257 1.55 -4.46 -0.96
CA GLU A 257 1.53 -5.39 -2.09
C GLU A 257 2.95 -5.83 -2.49
N VAL A 258 3.91 -4.90 -2.49
CA VAL A 258 5.33 -5.19 -2.75
C VAL A 258 5.92 -6.09 -1.67
N ASP A 259 5.55 -5.89 -0.41
CA ASP A 259 5.92 -6.80 0.67
C ASP A 259 5.33 -8.21 0.48
N THR A 260 4.06 -8.32 0.09
CA THR A 260 3.45 -9.61 -0.30
C THR A 260 4.24 -10.29 -1.41
N MET A 261 4.59 -9.55 -2.47
CA MET A 261 5.41 -10.08 -3.56
C MET A 261 6.75 -10.62 -3.06
N ASN A 262 7.46 -9.85 -2.24
CA ASN A 262 8.74 -10.27 -1.67
C ASN A 262 8.61 -11.54 -0.81
N ARG A 263 7.53 -11.68 -0.02
CA ARG A 263 7.26 -12.89 0.79
C ARG A 263 6.96 -14.12 -0.07
N VAL A 264 6.20 -13.97 -1.15
CA VAL A 264 5.93 -15.04 -2.13
C VAL A 264 7.23 -15.52 -2.77
N LEU A 265 8.02 -14.60 -3.31
CA LEU A 265 9.29 -14.93 -3.94
C LEU A 265 10.26 -15.59 -2.94
N THR A 266 10.39 -15.04 -1.74
CA THR A 266 11.20 -15.63 -0.67
C THR A 266 10.76 -17.06 -0.34
N THR A 267 9.46 -17.32 -0.31
CA THR A 267 8.91 -18.66 -0.07
C THR A 267 9.34 -19.62 -1.16
N MET A 268 9.19 -19.26 -2.43
CA MET A 268 9.62 -20.10 -3.56
C MET A 268 11.10 -20.49 -3.44
N HIS A 269 11.97 -19.54 -3.08
CA HIS A 269 13.39 -19.79 -2.87
C HIS A 269 13.67 -20.78 -1.73
N GLN A 270 13.00 -20.60 -0.59
CA GLN A 270 13.16 -21.50 0.56
C GLN A 270 12.71 -22.92 0.25
N VAL A 271 11.66 -23.09 -0.55
CA VAL A 271 11.20 -24.41 -1.00
C VAL A 271 12.24 -25.03 -1.94
N HIS A 272 12.73 -24.26 -2.91
CA HIS A 272 13.77 -24.73 -3.82
C HIS A 272 15.04 -25.21 -3.09
N SER A 273 15.51 -24.43 -2.11
CA SER A 273 16.69 -24.78 -1.31
C SER A 273 16.49 -26.03 -0.45
N ARG A 274 15.27 -26.26 0.06
CA ARG A 274 14.94 -27.48 0.81
C ARG A 274 14.94 -28.72 -0.09
N GLN A 275 14.38 -28.61 -1.30
CA GLN A 275 14.34 -29.69 -2.29
C GLN A 275 15.76 -30.08 -2.73
N SER A 276 16.63 -29.11 -3.06
CA SER A 276 17.99 -29.40 -3.53
C SER A 276 18.87 -30.10 -2.48
N VAL A 277 18.70 -29.78 -1.20
CA VAL A 277 19.39 -30.47 -0.09
C VAL A 277 18.89 -31.91 0.07
N HIS A 278 17.61 -32.17 -0.18
CA HIS A 278 17.05 -33.52 -0.13
C HIS A 278 17.59 -34.38 -1.26
N ASP A 279 17.60 -33.86 -2.49
CA ASP A 279 18.09 -34.58 -3.68
C ASP A 279 19.56 -34.97 -3.54
N ASN A 280 20.40 -34.09 -2.97
CA ASN A 280 21.82 -34.36 -2.71
C ASN A 280 22.09 -35.42 -1.62
N LYS A 281 21.10 -35.78 -0.79
CA LYS A 281 21.27 -36.81 0.26
C LYS A 281 20.88 -38.21 -0.20
N VAL A 282 20.14 -38.32 -1.31
CA VAL A 282 19.54 -39.58 -1.77
C VAL A 282 20.26 -40.14 -3.01
N GLY A 283 21.10 -39.33 -3.68
CA GLY A 283 21.98 -39.76 -4.78
C GLY A 283 23.35 -40.21 -4.29
#